data_AF-A0A4S3ZYT6-F1
#
_entry.id   AF-A0A4S3ZYT6-F1
#
_cell.length_a   1.000
_cell.length_b   1.000
_cell.length_c   1.000
_cell.angle_alpha   90.00
_cell.angle_beta   90.00
_cell.angle_gamma   90.00
#
_symmetry.space_group_name_H-M   'P 1'
#
loop_
_entity.id
_entity.type
_entity.pdbx_description
1 polymer ?
#
loop_
_entity_poly.entity_id
_entity_poly.type
_entity_poly.pdbx_seq_one_letter_code
_entity_poly.pdbx_strand_id
1 'polypeptide(L)'
;MPKKATYLLGILATLIIGCFLYHQFCCAHCGNTCSEKDKTAIRSTDSTMLHPAYPFALKGNGIRFNAQDNFNFLKNDFKKLLPVDDSIAIGATSLKSFLENSPALLKINGFALQDEVNSSIFPNLGYARANEVKNYFVSQGIPSAKIEINGKISDDLIVQNGTLLGPITFDLVEPATEAKPETDWQAVKTQLNANPLTLYFNTGQTEILLSETDRQKIADMIRYIDHVENAKLDIVGYTDNVGNRETNIHIGQQRADFAKNYFIQNGIAPDKINSNSKGPADPLQSNTSKEGQAKNRRTVITIH
;
A
#
# COMPACT_ATOMS: atom_id res chain seq x y z
N MET A 1 54.68 -34.68 -19.67
CA MET A 1 53.27 -34.86 -20.08
C MET A 1 52.74 -33.52 -20.61
N PRO A 2 52.03 -33.50 -21.75
CA PRO A 2 51.57 -32.24 -22.35
C PRO A 2 50.56 -31.56 -21.42
N LYS A 3 50.71 -30.24 -21.22
CA LYS A 3 49.92 -29.42 -20.26
C LYS A 3 48.39 -29.58 -20.41
N LYS A 4 47.90 -30.02 -21.57
CA LYS A 4 46.47 -30.30 -21.81
C LYS A 4 45.97 -31.56 -21.09
N ALA A 5 46.81 -32.57 -20.88
CA ALA A 5 46.46 -33.80 -20.17
C ALA A 5 46.27 -33.57 -18.67
N THR A 6 47.05 -32.64 -18.07
CA THR A 6 46.93 -32.30 -16.65
C THR A 6 45.65 -31.53 -16.34
N TYR A 7 45.14 -30.70 -17.26
CA TYR A 7 43.84 -30.03 -17.08
C TYR A 7 42.67 -31.01 -17.16
N LEU A 8 42.70 -31.96 -18.11
CA LEU A 8 41.68 -32.99 -18.23
C LEU A 8 41.63 -33.92 -17.00
N LEU A 9 42.79 -34.28 -16.45
CA LEU A 9 42.88 -35.04 -15.20
C LEU A 9 42.35 -34.26 -14.00
N GLY A 10 42.59 -32.94 -13.94
CA GLY A 10 42.06 -32.07 -12.89
C GLY A 10 40.53 -31.99 -12.90
N ILE A 11 39.92 -31.86 -14.08
CA ILE A 11 38.45 -31.84 -14.24
C ILE A 11 37.83 -33.19 -13.89
N LEU A 12 38.48 -34.30 -14.27
CA LEU A 12 38.00 -35.63 -13.92
C LEU A 12 38.04 -35.86 -12.39
N ALA A 13 39.10 -35.39 -11.74
CA ALA A 13 39.25 -35.50 -10.29
C ALA A 13 38.17 -34.70 -9.53
N THR A 14 37.82 -33.49 -9.98
CA THR A 14 36.76 -32.70 -9.34
C THR A 14 35.38 -33.32 -9.51
N LEU A 15 35.09 -33.92 -10.67
CA LEU A 15 33.83 -34.65 -10.90
C LEU A 15 33.71 -35.89 -10.01
N ILE A 16 34.80 -36.66 -9.84
CA ILE A 16 34.81 -37.85 -8.99
C ILE A 16 34.64 -37.47 -7.52
N ILE A 17 35.36 -36.44 -7.04
CA ILE A 17 35.23 -35.94 -5.67
C ILE A 17 33.82 -35.39 -5.42
N GLY A 18 33.25 -34.64 -6.37
CA GLY A 18 31.88 -34.14 -6.28
C GLY A 18 30.84 -35.26 -6.19
N CYS A 19 31.00 -36.32 -7.00
CA CYS A 19 30.11 -37.49 -6.96
C CYS A 19 30.20 -38.27 -5.63
N PHE A 20 31.43 -38.43 -5.10
CA PHE A 20 31.65 -39.08 -3.81
C PHE A 20 31.03 -38.27 -2.65
N LEU A 21 31.23 -36.95 -2.63
CA LEU A 21 30.63 -36.08 -1.61
C LEU A 21 29.10 -36.05 -1.71
N TYR A 22 28.53 -36.04 -2.92
CA TYR A 22 27.07 -36.14 -3.11
C TYR A 22 26.51 -37.45 -2.55
N HIS A 23 27.15 -38.59 -2.81
CA HIS A 23 26.70 -39.87 -2.28
C HIS A 23 26.82 -39.94 -0.75
N GLN A 24 27.89 -39.40 -0.18
CA GLN A 24 28.13 -39.46 1.26
C GLN A 24 27.24 -38.50 2.07
N PHE A 25 26.95 -37.30 1.53
CA PHE A 25 26.22 -36.26 2.26
C PHE A 25 24.75 -36.09 1.83
N CYS A 26 24.37 -36.43 0.59
CA CYS A 26 22.98 -36.30 0.12
C CYS A 26 22.20 -37.62 0.09
N CYS A 27 22.85 -38.79 -0.03
CA CYS A 27 22.15 -40.09 -0.07
C CYS A 27 22.06 -40.82 1.28
N ALA A 28 22.66 -40.31 2.37
CA ALA A 28 22.57 -40.93 3.70
C ALA A 28 21.22 -40.73 4.43
N HIS A 29 20.20 -40.20 3.75
CA HIS A 29 18.85 -40.00 4.32
C HIS A 29 17.69 -40.47 3.44
N CYS A 30 17.92 -41.48 2.60
CA CYS A 30 16.83 -42.25 2.00
C CYS A 30 17.07 -43.75 2.21
N GLY A 31 16.84 -44.20 3.44
CA GLY A 31 16.71 -45.61 3.79
C GLY A 31 15.25 -45.92 4.16
N ASN A 32 14.60 -46.73 3.33
CA ASN A 32 13.29 -47.34 3.59
C ASN A 32 13.21 -47.93 5.00
N THR A 33 12.24 -47.50 5.80
CA THR A 33 11.38 -48.37 6.62
C THR A 33 10.19 -47.57 7.16
N CYS A 34 9.00 -47.86 6.63
CA CYS A 34 7.76 -47.69 7.37
C CYS A 34 7.73 -48.73 8.51
N SER A 35 7.63 -48.30 9.77
CA SER A 35 6.90 -49.07 10.78
C SER A 35 6.50 -48.18 11.95
N GLU A 36 5.28 -48.46 12.42
CA GLU A 36 4.60 -47.84 13.54
C GLU A 36 5.34 -47.99 14.89
N LYS A 37 5.10 -46.98 15.74
CA LYS A 37 5.15 -46.98 17.21
C LYS A 37 6.54 -47.06 17.86
N ASP A 38 6.95 -45.92 18.41
CA ASP A 38 7.20 -45.89 19.85
C ASP A 38 6.82 -44.54 20.48
N LYS A 39 6.06 -44.61 21.57
CA LYS A 39 5.66 -43.47 22.39
C LYS A 39 6.73 -43.30 23.46
N THR A 40 7.59 -42.30 23.31
CA THR A 40 8.28 -41.73 24.48
C THR A 40 8.45 -40.23 24.30
N ALA A 41 7.98 -39.53 25.32
CA ALA A 41 7.80 -38.10 25.36
C ALA A 41 9.11 -37.34 25.13
N ILE A 42 9.19 -36.63 24.01
CA ILE A 42 9.84 -35.33 23.98
C ILE A 42 8.72 -34.33 24.20
N ARG A 43 8.78 -33.68 25.35
CA ARG A 43 7.96 -32.53 25.72
C ARG A 43 8.16 -31.48 24.63
N SER A 44 7.29 -31.46 23.63
CA SER A 44 7.13 -30.33 22.74
C SER A 44 6.83 -29.15 23.65
N THR A 45 7.76 -28.22 23.76
CA THR A 45 7.37 -26.83 23.94
C THR A 45 6.48 -26.53 22.76
N ASP A 46 5.18 -26.69 23.00
CA ASP A 46 4.10 -26.19 22.19
C ASP A 46 4.28 -24.67 22.14
N SER A 47 5.19 -24.23 21.27
CA SER A 47 5.07 -22.93 20.64
C SER A 47 3.82 -23.07 19.81
N THR A 48 2.69 -22.76 20.41
CA THR A 48 1.42 -22.60 19.71
C THR A 48 1.73 -21.60 18.60
N MET A 49 1.98 -22.08 17.37
CA MET A 49 2.30 -21.18 16.26
C MET A 49 1.07 -20.32 16.09
N LEU A 50 1.17 -19.06 16.49
CA LEU A 50 0.06 -18.15 16.45
C LEU A 50 -0.11 -17.79 14.98
N HIS A 51 -1.21 -18.26 14.39
CA HIS A 51 -1.52 -18.00 13.00
C HIS A 51 -2.04 -16.56 12.87
N PRO A 52 -1.86 -15.90 11.72
CA PRO A 52 -2.42 -14.57 11.49
C PRO A 52 -3.94 -14.56 11.77
N ALA A 53 -4.42 -13.43 12.28
CA ALA A 53 -5.86 -13.24 12.55
C ALA A 53 -6.67 -13.43 11.27
N TYR A 54 -6.07 -13.05 10.14
CA TYR A 54 -6.59 -13.30 8.81
C TYR A 54 -5.53 -14.03 7.97
N PRO A 55 -5.66 -15.35 7.74
CA PRO A 55 -4.83 -16.06 6.78
C PRO A 55 -5.09 -15.58 5.35
N PHE A 56 -4.11 -15.71 4.46
CA PHE A 56 -4.32 -15.39 3.05
C PHE A 56 -5.23 -16.43 2.40
N ALA A 57 -6.50 -16.06 2.25
CA ALA A 57 -7.52 -16.90 1.64
C ALA A 57 -8.23 -16.15 0.51
N LEU A 58 -8.43 -16.84 -0.61
CA LEU A 58 -9.23 -16.37 -1.74
C LEU A 58 -10.43 -17.31 -1.87
N LYS A 59 -11.63 -16.75 -1.76
CA LYS A 59 -12.89 -17.48 -1.91
C LYS A 59 -13.75 -16.73 -2.92
N GLY A 60 -14.01 -17.36 -4.05
CA GLY A 60 -14.88 -16.84 -5.09
C GLY A 60 -15.44 -17.97 -5.95
N ASN A 61 -16.41 -17.65 -6.80
CA ASN A 61 -16.87 -18.61 -7.79
C ASN A 61 -15.72 -18.87 -8.78
N GLY A 62 -15.25 -20.12 -8.88
CA GLY A 62 -14.13 -20.49 -9.77
C GLY A 62 -12.72 -20.31 -9.19
N ILE A 63 -12.56 -19.88 -7.93
CA ILE A 63 -11.25 -19.84 -7.25
C ILE A 63 -11.36 -20.19 -5.77
N ARG A 64 -10.47 -21.08 -5.32
CA ARG A 64 -10.25 -21.37 -3.90
C ARG A 64 -8.76 -21.47 -3.64
N PHE A 65 -8.28 -20.62 -2.74
CA PHE A 65 -6.90 -20.64 -2.27
C PHE A 65 -6.90 -20.38 -0.77
N ASN A 66 -6.00 -21.05 -0.04
CA ASN A 66 -5.80 -20.83 1.37
C ASN A 66 -4.34 -21.10 1.73
N ALA A 67 -3.71 -20.14 2.39
CA ALA A 67 -2.39 -20.24 2.98
C ALA A 67 -2.48 -20.01 4.49
N GLN A 68 -1.55 -20.58 5.24
CA GLN A 68 -1.48 -20.38 6.70
C GLN A 68 -0.91 -19.00 7.06
N ASP A 69 -0.13 -18.39 6.16
CA ASP A 69 0.47 -17.06 6.35
C ASP A 69 -0.30 -15.98 5.57
N ASN A 70 0.09 -14.73 5.77
CA ASN A 70 -0.39 -13.57 5.04
C ASN A 70 0.71 -12.48 5.03
N PHE A 71 0.46 -11.32 4.44
CA PHE A 71 1.38 -10.18 4.52
C PHE A 71 1.49 -9.69 5.96
N ASN A 72 2.72 -9.68 6.47
CA ASN A 72 3.02 -9.27 7.84
C ASN A 72 3.66 -7.88 7.85
N PHE A 73 3.43 -7.13 8.93
CA PHE A 73 3.86 -5.73 9.06
C PHE A 73 4.38 -5.47 10.47
N LEU A 74 5.32 -4.54 10.64
CA LEU A 74 5.65 -4.07 11.99
C LEU A 74 4.52 -3.17 12.52
N LYS A 75 4.30 -3.20 13.84
CA LYS A 75 3.42 -2.24 14.51
C LYS A 75 3.94 -0.82 14.24
N ASN A 76 3.02 0.11 13.97
CA ASN A 76 3.30 1.49 13.56
C ASN A 76 3.96 1.64 12.17
N ASP A 77 4.05 0.56 11.38
CA ASP A 77 4.58 0.57 10.02
C ASP A 77 3.54 0.00 9.04
N PHE A 78 3.65 0.41 7.78
CA PHE A 78 2.83 -0.06 6.67
C PHE A 78 3.65 -0.75 5.58
N LYS A 79 4.97 -0.85 5.74
CA LYS A 79 5.83 -1.63 4.86
C LYS A 79 5.71 -3.12 5.16
N LYS A 80 5.35 -3.89 4.13
CA LYS A 80 5.27 -5.35 4.22
C LYS A 80 6.66 -5.91 4.55
N LEU A 81 6.69 -6.88 5.45
CA LEU A 81 7.91 -7.62 5.76
C LEU A 81 8.32 -8.49 4.57
N LEU A 82 9.64 -8.65 4.42
CA LEU A 82 10.25 -9.50 3.41
C LEU A 82 11.09 -10.60 4.09
N PRO A 83 11.18 -11.80 3.48
CA PRO A 83 10.47 -12.22 2.27
C PRO A 83 8.97 -12.43 2.53
N VAL A 84 8.18 -12.26 1.48
CA VAL A 84 6.78 -12.72 1.49
C VAL A 84 6.79 -14.24 1.31
N ASP A 85 5.98 -14.97 2.08
CA ASP A 85 5.92 -16.43 2.00
C ASP A 85 5.56 -16.94 0.59
N ASP A 86 6.18 -18.04 0.17
CA ASP A 86 6.00 -18.61 -1.16
C ASP A 86 4.53 -18.96 -1.46
N SER A 87 3.75 -19.34 -0.44
CA SER A 87 2.33 -19.61 -0.60
C SER A 87 1.56 -18.36 -1.04
N ILE A 88 1.96 -17.18 -0.59
CA ILE A 88 1.32 -15.92 -0.99
C ILE A 88 1.65 -15.61 -2.45
N ALA A 89 2.89 -15.85 -2.91
CA ALA A 89 3.26 -15.68 -4.31
C ALA A 89 2.50 -16.65 -5.25
N ILE A 90 2.29 -17.89 -4.82
CA ILE A 90 1.48 -18.88 -5.54
C ILE A 90 0.02 -18.42 -5.63
N GLY A 91 -0.55 -17.95 -4.52
CA GLY A 91 -1.93 -17.44 -4.53
C GLY A 91 -2.08 -16.15 -5.34
N ALA A 92 -1.07 -15.29 -5.39
CA ALA A 92 -1.04 -14.11 -6.26
C ALA A 92 -1.07 -14.47 -7.75
N THR A 93 -0.32 -15.51 -8.14
CA THR A 93 -0.33 -16.04 -9.50
C THR A 93 -1.71 -16.63 -9.85
N SER A 94 -2.28 -17.41 -8.93
CA SER A 94 -3.63 -17.98 -9.08
C SER A 94 -4.70 -16.90 -9.22
N LEU A 95 -4.60 -15.85 -8.40
CA LEU A 95 -5.50 -14.69 -8.44
C LEU A 95 -5.41 -13.94 -9.77
N LYS A 96 -4.20 -13.73 -10.29
CA LYS A 96 -3.98 -13.09 -11.59
C LYS A 96 -4.70 -13.87 -12.70
N SER A 97 -4.43 -15.16 -12.84
CA SER A 97 -5.05 -16.00 -13.87
C SER A 97 -6.58 -16.03 -13.76
N PHE A 98 -7.11 -15.97 -12.54
CA PHE A 98 -8.55 -15.86 -12.31
C PHE A 98 -9.11 -14.50 -12.80
N LEU A 99 -8.49 -13.38 -12.41
CA LEU A 99 -8.96 -12.04 -12.76
C LEU A 99 -8.84 -11.70 -14.25
N GLU A 100 -7.94 -12.37 -14.98
CA GLU A 100 -7.83 -12.24 -16.45
C GLU A 100 -9.10 -12.72 -17.18
N ASN A 101 -9.80 -13.71 -16.62
CA ASN A 101 -10.99 -14.31 -17.23
C ASN A 101 -12.28 -14.05 -16.44
N SER A 102 -12.21 -13.22 -15.40
CA SER A 102 -13.31 -12.97 -14.47
C SER A 102 -13.69 -11.49 -14.43
N PRO A 103 -15.00 -11.18 -14.40
CA PRO A 103 -15.46 -9.80 -14.18
C PRO A 103 -15.22 -9.34 -12.74
N ALA A 104 -14.90 -10.26 -11.80
CA ALA A 104 -14.69 -9.96 -10.39
C ALA A 104 -13.66 -8.85 -10.13
N LEU A 105 -13.85 -8.15 -9.01
CA LEU A 105 -12.92 -7.19 -8.42
C LEU A 105 -12.35 -7.77 -7.12
N LEU A 106 -11.08 -7.50 -6.88
CA LEU A 106 -10.41 -7.79 -5.62
C LEU A 106 -10.59 -6.60 -4.68
N LYS A 107 -11.21 -6.83 -3.52
CA LYS A 107 -11.18 -5.87 -2.41
C LYS A 107 -10.13 -6.28 -1.39
N ILE A 108 -9.22 -5.38 -1.09
CA ILE A 108 -8.20 -5.55 -0.06
C ILE A 108 -8.59 -4.68 1.12
N ASN A 109 -8.93 -5.29 2.26
CA ASN A 109 -9.21 -4.54 3.48
C ASN A 109 -8.04 -4.69 4.43
N GLY A 110 -7.33 -3.60 4.70
CA GLY A 110 -6.28 -3.59 5.70
C GLY A 110 -6.77 -3.05 7.04
N PHE A 111 -6.16 -3.54 8.10
CA PHE A 111 -6.53 -3.23 9.48
C PHE A 111 -5.38 -2.56 10.21
N ALA A 112 -5.72 -1.64 11.11
CA ALA A 112 -4.82 -1.01 12.06
C ALA A 112 -5.39 -1.10 13.48
N LEU A 113 -4.51 -1.16 14.47
CA LEU A 113 -4.91 -1.02 15.86
C LEU A 113 -5.24 0.45 16.15
N GLN A 114 -6.13 0.70 17.12
CA GLN A 114 -6.48 2.06 17.51
C GLN A 114 -5.28 2.84 18.09
N ASP A 115 -4.31 2.15 18.69
CA ASP A 115 -3.16 2.75 19.37
C ASP A 115 -1.92 2.93 18.48
N GLU A 116 -2.03 2.69 17.17
CA GLU A 116 -0.89 2.87 16.28
C GLU A 116 -0.61 4.33 15.92
N VAL A 117 0.67 4.67 15.86
CA VAL A 117 1.13 5.97 15.34
C VAL A 117 1.17 5.90 13.81
N ASN A 118 0.21 6.57 13.17
CA ASN A 118 0.13 6.62 11.72
C ASN A 118 1.13 7.60 11.12
N SER A 119 2.25 7.07 10.62
CA SER A 119 3.27 7.80 9.86
C SER A 119 2.96 7.92 8.37
N SER A 120 1.86 7.30 7.91
CA SER A 120 1.49 7.27 6.50
C SER A 120 0.65 8.48 6.10
N ILE A 121 0.51 8.62 4.79
CA ILE A 121 -0.32 9.62 4.12
C ILE A 121 -1.80 9.22 4.06
N PHE A 122 -2.14 8.00 4.48
CA PHE A 122 -3.51 7.47 4.48
C PHE A 122 -4.22 7.70 5.83
N PRO A 123 -5.55 7.59 5.91
CA PRO A 123 -6.30 7.87 7.14
C PRO A 123 -5.81 7.06 8.34
N ASN A 124 -5.50 5.78 8.11
CA ASN A 124 -4.91 4.87 9.09
C ASN A 124 -3.88 3.94 8.42
N LEU A 125 -3.08 3.25 9.24
CA LEU A 125 -2.08 2.30 8.73
C LEU A 125 -2.72 1.09 8.03
N GLY A 126 -3.95 0.72 8.35
CA GLY A 126 -4.67 -0.37 7.67
C GLY A 126 -4.84 -0.06 6.18
N TYR A 127 -5.26 1.17 5.87
CA TYR A 127 -5.37 1.63 4.48
C TYR A 127 -3.99 1.64 3.79
N ALA A 128 -2.95 2.13 4.48
CA ALA A 128 -1.59 2.15 3.95
C ALA A 128 -1.04 0.76 3.64
N ARG A 129 -1.31 -0.22 4.51
CA ARG A 129 -0.96 -1.63 4.32
C ARG A 129 -1.73 -2.25 3.16
N ALA A 130 -3.03 -1.95 3.03
CA ALA A 130 -3.83 -2.39 1.89
C ALA A 130 -3.26 -1.86 0.57
N ASN A 131 -2.83 -0.61 0.54
CA ASN A 131 -2.17 -0.01 -0.63
C ASN A 131 -0.80 -0.67 -0.93
N GLU A 132 0.01 -0.94 0.09
CA GLU A 132 1.30 -1.64 -0.08
C GLU A 132 1.09 -3.05 -0.68
N VAL A 133 0.03 -3.76 -0.28
CA VAL A 133 -0.33 -5.06 -0.86
C VAL A 133 -0.94 -4.93 -2.26
N LYS A 134 -1.74 -3.90 -2.52
CA LYS A 134 -2.18 -3.57 -3.89
C LYS A 134 -0.96 -3.42 -4.80
N ASN A 135 0.05 -2.66 -4.39
CA ASN A 135 1.27 -2.46 -5.17
C ASN A 135 2.02 -3.78 -5.42
N TYR A 136 2.04 -4.68 -4.43
CA TYR A 136 2.58 -6.02 -4.62
C TYR A 136 1.82 -6.79 -5.72
N PHE A 137 0.50 -6.86 -5.66
CA PHE A 137 -0.30 -7.55 -6.69
C PHE A 137 -0.18 -6.91 -8.08
N VAL A 138 -0.11 -5.58 -8.15
CA VAL A 138 0.15 -4.85 -9.39
C VAL A 138 1.52 -5.23 -9.95
N SER A 139 2.55 -5.36 -9.10
CA SER A 139 3.87 -5.83 -9.53
C SER A 139 3.88 -7.27 -10.07
N GLN A 140 2.91 -8.10 -9.65
CA GLN A 140 2.69 -9.44 -10.20
C GLN A 140 1.90 -9.43 -11.53
N GLY A 141 1.44 -8.26 -11.98
CA GLY A 141 0.74 -8.05 -13.24
C GLY A 141 -0.78 -8.04 -13.12
N ILE A 142 -1.36 -7.87 -11.93
CA ILE A 142 -2.80 -7.65 -11.76
C ILE A 142 -3.11 -6.17 -12.05
N PRO A 143 -4.06 -5.84 -12.96
CA PRO A 143 -4.40 -4.46 -13.25
C PRO A 143 -4.91 -3.72 -12.00
N SER A 144 -4.41 -2.50 -11.76
CA SER A 144 -4.85 -1.66 -10.63
C SER A 144 -6.36 -1.41 -10.61
N ALA A 145 -7.00 -1.29 -11.78
CA ALA A 145 -8.44 -1.09 -11.93
C ALA A 145 -9.29 -2.29 -11.45
N LYS A 146 -8.68 -3.47 -11.27
CA LYS A 146 -9.33 -4.67 -10.73
C LYS A 146 -9.23 -4.74 -9.20
N ILE A 147 -8.59 -3.76 -8.55
CA ILE A 147 -8.29 -3.77 -7.12
C ILE A 147 -8.86 -2.53 -6.43
N GLU A 148 -9.77 -2.75 -5.47
CA GLU A 148 -10.23 -1.74 -4.52
C GLU A 148 -9.54 -1.95 -3.17
N ILE A 149 -9.20 -0.86 -2.48
CA ILE A 149 -8.58 -0.90 -1.15
C ILE A 149 -9.44 -0.20 -0.11
N ASN A 150 -9.43 -0.73 1.11
CA ASN A 150 -10.08 -0.13 2.28
C ASN A 150 -9.16 -0.23 3.49
N GLY A 151 -9.35 0.67 4.45
CA GLY A 151 -8.65 0.66 5.74
C GLY A 151 -9.62 0.76 6.90
N LYS A 152 -9.48 -0.09 7.91
CA LYS A 152 -10.33 -0.11 9.10
C LYS A 152 -9.49 -0.14 10.37
N ILE A 153 -10.04 0.39 11.45
CA ILE A 153 -9.51 0.16 12.80
C ILE A 153 -10.15 -1.12 13.33
N SER A 154 -9.34 -2.01 13.89
CA SER A 154 -9.78 -3.25 14.54
C SER A 154 -8.78 -3.62 15.61
N ASP A 155 -9.28 -3.98 16.80
CA ASP A 155 -8.47 -4.43 17.92
C ASP A 155 -8.26 -5.95 17.92
N ASP A 156 -8.88 -6.67 16.96
CA ASP A 156 -8.82 -8.13 16.82
C ASP A 156 -7.56 -8.59 16.06
N LEU A 157 -6.47 -7.82 16.13
CA LEU A 157 -5.22 -8.11 15.43
C LEU A 157 -4.23 -8.84 16.33
N ILE A 158 -3.57 -9.83 15.75
CA ILE A 158 -2.54 -10.60 16.43
C ILE A 158 -1.19 -9.89 16.30
N VAL A 159 -0.61 -9.50 17.43
CA VAL A 159 0.73 -8.93 17.53
C VAL A 159 1.68 -9.92 18.18
N GLN A 160 2.74 -10.31 17.49
CA GLN A 160 3.80 -11.16 18.02
C GLN A 160 5.17 -10.51 17.81
N ASN A 161 5.93 -10.29 18.88
CA ASN A 161 7.27 -9.68 18.83
C ASN A 161 7.31 -8.33 18.07
N GLY A 162 6.24 -7.53 18.18
CA GLY A 162 6.12 -6.24 17.46
C GLY A 162 5.63 -6.35 16.02
N THR A 163 5.38 -7.57 15.53
CA THR A 163 4.85 -7.85 14.20
C THR A 163 3.34 -8.10 14.26
N LEU A 164 2.58 -7.39 13.44
CA LEU A 164 1.19 -7.67 13.12
C LEU A 164 1.12 -8.82 12.12
N LEU A 165 0.50 -9.93 12.52
CA LEU A 165 0.36 -11.13 11.71
C LEU A 165 -0.93 -11.05 10.86
N GLY A 166 -0.75 -10.89 9.54
CA GLY A 166 -1.83 -10.84 8.56
C GLY A 166 -2.94 -9.83 8.84
N PRO A 167 -2.68 -8.53 9.04
CA PRO A 167 -3.72 -7.52 9.28
C PRO A 167 -4.44 -7.11 7.97
N ILE A 168 -4.69 -8.05 7.05
CA ILE A 168 -5.29 -7.80 5.73
C ILE A 168 -6.23 -8.94 5.34
N THR A 169 -7.40 -8.61 4.80
CA THR A 169 -8.32 -9.57 4.18
C THR A 169 -8.52 -9.29 2.70
N PHE A 170 -8.97 -10.32 1.99
CA PHE A 170 -9.20 -10.30 0.55
C PHE A 170 -10.59 -10.81 0.24
N ASP A 171 -11.43 -9.95 -0.35
CA ASP A 171 -12.76 -10.33 -0.80
C ASP A 171 -12.82 -10.25 -2.32
N LEU A 172 -13.25 -11.34 -2.97
CA LEU A 172 -13.58 -11.33 -4.37
C LEU A 172 -15.04 -10.97 -4.52
N VAL A 173 -15.30 -9.83 -5.14
CA VAL A 173 -16.65 -9.31 -5.33
C VAL A 173 -16.94 -9.36 -6.81
N GLU A 174 -17.90 -10.17 -7.20
CA GLU A 174 -18.46 -10.08 -8.54
C GLU A 174 -19.10 -8.69 -8.69
N PRO A 175 -18.85 -7.97 -9.81
CA PRO A 175 -19.61 -6.77 -10.09
C PRO A 175 -21.08 -7.18 -10.09
N ALA A 176 -21.89 -6.53 -9.26
CA ALA A 176 -23.28 -6.91 -9.06
C ALA A 176 -24.00 -7.01 -10.42
N THR A 177 -24.74 -8.10 -10.62
CA THR A 177 -25.60 -8.34 -11.81
C THR A 177 -26.76 -7.36 -11.89
N GLU A 178 -27.09 -6.72 -10.77
CA GLU A 178 -27.84 -5.48 -10.73
C GLU A 178 -26.83 -4.35 -10.70
N ALA A 179 -26.94 -3.38 -11.61
CA ALA A 179 -26.15 -2.16 -11.51
C ALA A 179 -26.18 -1.70 -10.05
N LYS A 180 -25.02 -1.72 -9.35
CA LYS A 180 -24.85 -0.87 -8.17
C LYS A 180 -25.45 0.46 -8.59
N PRO A 181 -26.30 1.13 -7.77
CA PRO A 181 -26.63 2.52 -8.08
C PRO A 181 -25.29 3.17 -8.36
N GLU A 182 -25.09 3.54 -9.63
CA GLU A 182 -23.79 3.99 -10.10
C GLU A 182 -23.41 5.07 -9.11
N THR A 183 -22.25 4.89 -8.45
CA THR A 183 -21.84 5.90 -7.46
C THR A 183 -21.91 7.20 -8.21
N ASP A 184 -22.80 8.10 -7.77
CA ASP A 184 -23.04 9.34 -8.48
C ASP A 184 -21.79 10.19 -8.31
N TRP A 185 -20.83 9.96 -9.20
CA TRP A 185 -19.54 10.63 -9.17
C TRP A 185 -19.74 12.13 -9.39
N GLN A 186 -20.84 12.56 -10.02
CA GLN A 186 -21.17 13.97 -10.09
C GLN A 186 -21.57 14.52 -8.71
N ALA A 187 -22.37 13.79 -7.94
CA ALA A 187 -22.68 14.14 -6.55
C ALA A 187 -21.44 14.10 -5.65
N VAL A 188 -20.57 13.07 -5.78
CA VAL A 188 -19.31 12.97 -5.03
C VAL A 188 -18.39 14.16 -5.33
N LYS A 189 -18.21 14.52 -6.60
CA LYS A 189 -17.44 15.70 -7.00
C LYS A 189 -18.02 16.98 -6.42
N THR A 190 -19.34 17.13 -6.49
CA THR A 190 -20.05 18.30 -5.94
C THR A 190 -19.80 18.40 -4.44
N GLN A 191 -19.88 17.29 -3.71
CA GLN A 191 -19.61 17.24 -2.27
C GLN A 191 -18.15 17.58 -1.94
N LEU A 192 -17.19 16.99 -2.67
CA LEU A 192 -15.75 17.24 -2.46
C LEU A 192 -15.39 18.71 -2.76
N ASN A 193 -15.97 19.30 -3.80
CA ASN A 193 -15.73 20.71 -4.14
C ASN A 193 -16.52 21.70 -3.26
N ALA A 194 -17.64 21.29 -2.66
CA ALA A 194 -18.39 22.13 -1.71
C ALA A 194 -17.61 22.34 -0.39
N ASN A 195 -16.80 21.36 0.01
CA ASN A 195 -15.90 21.46 1.17
C ASN A 195 -14.47 21.06 0.75
N PRO A 196 -13.79 21.91 -0.05
CA PRO A 196 -12.51 21.56 -0.63
C PRO A 196 -11.48 21.28 0.46
N LEU A 197 -10.49 20.45 0.13
CA LEU A 197 -9.36 20.26 1.02
C LEU A 197 -8.57 21.56 1.08
N THR A 198 -8.42 22.11 2.29
CA THR A 198 -7.69 23.36 2.53
C THR A 198 -6.61 23.10 3.56
N LEU A 199 -5.36 23.20 3.14
CA LEU A 199 -4.19 23.05 3.99
C LEU A 199 -3.71 24.42 4.45
N TYR A 200 -3.57 24.64 5.75
CA TYR A 200 -3.12 25.92 6.32
C TYR A 200 -1.66 25.86 6.76
N PHE A 201 -0.92 26.93 6.54
CA PHE A 201 0.53 27.00 6.80
C PHE A 201 0.86 28.14 7.76
N ASN A 202 1.87 27.94 8.61
CA ASN A 202 2.44 29.06 9.37
C ASN A 202 3.31 29.95 8.47
N THR A 203 3.70 31.10 9.00
CA THR A 203 4.57 32.05 8.30
C THR A 203 5.89 31.37 7.89
N GLY A 204 6.26 31.52 6.62
CA GLY A 204 7.47 30.90 6.05
C GLY A 204 7.40 29.38 5.83
N GLN A 205 6.37 28.68 6.32
CA GLN A 205 6.23 27.24 6.11
C GLN A 205 5.66 26.92 4.72
N THR A 206 6.24 25.91 4.09
CA THR A 206 5.78 25.30 2.83
C THR A 206 5.34 23.86 2.99
N GLU A 207 5.53 23.30 4.19
CA GLU A 207 5.23 21.92 4.56
C GLU A 207 4.47 21.88 5.88
N ILE A 208 3.62 20.87 6.06
CA ILE A 208 2.82 20.67 7.27
C ILE A 208 2.68 19.18 7.60
N LEU A 209 2.31 18.90 8.85
CA LEU A 209 1.78 17.59 9.21
C LEU A 209 0.30 17.56 8.84
N LEU A 210 -0.09 16.59 8.04
CA LEU A 210 -1.50 16.39 7.68
C LEU A 210 -2.27 15.87 8.89
N SER A 211 -3.46 16.42 9.13
CA SER A 211 -4.39 15.86 10.10
C SER A 211 -5.03 14.56 9.56
N GLU A 212 -5.67 13.79 10.44
CA GLU A 212 -6.45 12.62 10.01
C GLU A 212 -7.57 13.01 9.04
N THR A 213 -8.24 14.14 9.30
CA THR A 213 -9.26 14.70 8.41
C THR A 213 -8.71 15.09 7.04
N ASP A 214 -7.48 15.61 6.97
CA ASP A 214 -6.84 15.93 5.67
C ASP A 214 -6.52 14.66 4.90
N ARG A 215 -5.96 13.65 5.58
CA ARG A 215 -5.65 12.34 4.98
C ARG A 215 -6.90 11.64 4.46
N GLN A 216 -8.03 11.74 5.17
CA GLN A 216 -9.32 11.21 4.71
C GLN A 216 -9.80 11.91 3.42
N LYS A 217 -9.79 13.25 3.39
CA LYS A 217 -10.15 13.99 2.18
C LYS A 217 -9.23 13.63 1.00
N ILE A 218 -7.93 13.49 1.23
CA ILE A 218 -6.96 13.07 0.21
C ILE A 218 -7.33 11.69 -0.34
N ALA A 219 -7.62 10.71 0.54
CA ALA A 219 -8.03 9.37 0.13
C ALA A 219 -9.33 9.38 -0.69
N ASP A 220 -10.32 10.19 -0.30
CA ASP A 220 -11.57 10.33 -1.03
C ASP A 220 -11.36 10.95 -2.43
N MET A 221 -10.44 11.93 -2.55
CA MET A 221 -10.06 12.52 -3.82
C MET A 221 -9.29 11.54 -4.71
N ILE A 222 -8.37 10.75 -4.15
CA ILE A 222 -7.66 9.69 -4.91
C ILE A 222 -8.67 8.67 -5.45
N ARG A 223 -9.58 8.21 -4.59
CA ARG A 223 -10.65 7.28 -4.99
C ARG A 223 -11.47 7.83 -6.15
N TYR A 224 -11.79 9.13 -6.14
CA TYR A 224 -12.49 9.78 -7.23
C TYR A 224 -11.70 9.74 -8.54
N ILE A 225 -10.43 10.15 -8.49
CA ILE A 225 -9.54 10.23 -9.67
C ILE A 225 -9.28 8.86 -10.30
N ASP A 226 -9.26 7.80 -9.49
CA ASP A 226 -9.11 6.41 -9.94
C ASP A 226 -10.34 5.88 -10.69
N HIS A 227 -11.54 6.37 -10.37
CA HIS A 227 -12.79 5.90 -10.98
C HIS A 227 -13.28 6.79 -12.14
N VAL A 228 -12.87 8.05 -12.20
CA VAL A 228 -13.28 9.00 -13.24
C VAL A 228 -12.09 9.30 -14.16
N GLU A 229 -12.11 8.71 -15.36
CA GLU A 229 -10.97 8.69 -16.29
C GLU A 229 -10.38 10.08 -16.56
N ASN A 230 -11.25 11.07 -16.82
CA ASN A 230 -10.87 12.43 -17.20
C ASN A 230 -10.73 13.42 -16.02
N ALA A 231 -10.86 12.96 -14.78
CA ALA A 231 -10.79 13.83 -13.63
C ALA A 231 -9.36 14.31 -13.36
N LYS A 232 -9.24 15.58 -12.98
CA LYS A 232 -7.98 16.22 -12.62
C LYS A 232 -8.09 16.93 -11.28
N LEU A 233 -6.96 17.06 -10.59
CA LEU A 233 -6.81 17.86 -9.38
C LEU A 233 -6.28 19.24 -9.74
N ASP A 234 -6.93 20.28 -9.23
CA ASP A 234 -6.42 21.64 -9.24
C ASP A 234 -5.96 22.01 -7.83
N ILE A 235 -4.68 22.34 -7.70
CA ILE A 235 -4.03 22.70 -6.44
C ILE A 235 -3.57 24.15 -6.56
N VAL A 236 -4.14 25.03 -5.75
CA VAL A 236 -3.81 26.46 -5.78
C VAL A 236 -3.28 26.92 -4.43
N GLY A 237 -2.04 27.41 -4.43
CA GLY A 237 -1.39 27.98 -3.25
C GLY A 237 -1.57 29.49 -3.13
N TYR A 238 -1.90 29.94 -1.91
CA TYR A 238 -2.12 31.33 -1.53
C TYR A 238 -1.19 31.73 -0.37
N THR A 239 -0.91 33.02 -0.28
CA THR A 239 -0.13 33.64 0.80
C THR A 239 -0.90 34.79 1.44
N ASP A 240 -0.40 35.27 2.56
CA ASP A 240 -0.74 36.61 3.04
C ASP A 240 -0.01 37.68 2.20
N ASN A 241 -0.21 38.95 2.55
CA ASN A 241 0.40 40.09 1.84
C ASN A 241 1.76 40.51 2.40
N VAL A 242 2.39 39.73 3.28
CA VAL A 242 3.66 40.11 3.91
C VAL A 242 4.81 39.79 2.94
N GLY A 243 5.67 40.77 2.69
CA GLY A 243 6.79 40.64 1.76
C GLY A 243 6.46 41.02 0.32
N ASN A 244 7.38 40.73 -0.62
CA ASN A 244 7.18 41.08 -2.02
C ASN A 244 6.19 40.09 -2.71
N ARG A 245 5.61 40.50 -3.84
CA ARG A 245 4.63 39.67 -4.57
C ARG A 245 5.25 38.42 -5.20
N GLU A 246 6.44 38.54 -5.80
CA GLU A 246 7.10 37.45 -6.54
C GLU A 246 7.51 36.29 -5.62
N THR A 247 8.11 36.60 -4.47
CA THR A 247 8.42 35.62 -3.42
C THR A 247 7.16 34.98 -2.88
N ASN A 248 6.08 35.74 -2.72
CA ASN A 248 4.80 35.17 -2.29
C ASN A 248 4.19 34.20 -3.34
N ILE A 249 4.31 34.51 -4.64
CA ILE A 249 3.94 33.55 -5.70
C ILE A 249 4.81 32.29 -5.60
N HIS A 250 6.12 32.43 -5.37
CA HIS A 250 7.01 31.28 -5.21
C HIS A 250 6.65 30.42 -3.98
N ILE A 251 6.41 31.04 -2.82
CA ILE A 251 6.00 30.33 -1.59
C ILE A 251 4.67 29.62 -1.78
N GLY A 252 3.70 30.30 -2.40
CA GLY A 252 2.42 29.67 -2.72
C GLY A 252 2.61 28.48 -3.66
N GLN A 253 3.51 28.57 -4.64
CA GLN A 253 3.82 27.46 -5.55
C GLN A 253 4.45 26.29 -4.79
N GLN A 254 5.40 26.54 -3.90
CA GLN A 254 6.02 25.50 -3.07
C GLN A 254 4.99 24.76 -2.20
N ARG A 255 4.01 25.47 -1.65
CA ARG A 255 2.91 24.86 -0.88
C ARG A 255 1.96 24.03 -1.75
N ALA A 256 1.70 24.48 -2.97
CA ALA A 256 0.93 23.72 -3.95
C ALA A 256 1.70 22.45 -4.36
N ASP A 257 3.00 22.57 -4.58
CA ASP A 257 3.88 21.46 -4.94
C ASP A 257 4.04 20.45 -3.81
N PHE A 258 4.07 20.90 -2.55
CA PHE A 258 3.96 20.02 -1.38
C PHE A 258 2.71 19.14 -1.49
N ALA A 259 1.53 19.73 -1.65
CA ALA A 259 0.28 18.95 -1.79
C ALA A 259 0.30 18.05 -3.03
N LYS A 260 0.80 18.54 -4.17
CA LYS A 260 0.96 17.75 -5.41
C LYS A 260 1.82 16.51 -5.18
N ASN A 261 2.96 16.66 -4.50
CA ASN A 261 3.87 15.56 -4.21
C ASN A 261 3.19 14.50 -3.33
N TYR A 262 2.33 14.89 -2.39
CA TYR A 262 1.51 13.94 -1.63
C TYR A 262 0.60 13.10 -2.53
N PHE A 263 -0.10 13.70 -3.49
CA PHE A 263 -0.95 12.93 -4.42
C PHE A 263 -0.14 12.02 -5.35
N ILE A 264 1.02 12.48 -5.84
CA ILE A 264 1.90 11.66 -6.69
C ILE A 264 2.42 10.44 -5.94
N GLN A 265 2.88 10.62 -4.69
CA GLN A 265 3.33 9.52 -3.84
C GLN A 265 2.22 8.49 -3.55
N ASN A 266 0.96 8.89 -3.72
CA ASN A 266 -0.22 8.03 -3.61
C ASN A 266 -0.66 7.38 -4.93
N GLY A 267 0.11 7.50 -6.01
CA GLY A 267 -0.16 6.82 -7.28
C GLY A 267 -0.99 7.62 -8.28
N ILE A 268 -1.32 8.89 -7.98
CA ILE A 268 -1.93 9.77 -8.99
C ILE A 268 -0.85 10.20 -9.99
N ALA A 269 -1.11 9.96 -11.27
CA ALA A 269 -0.21 10.37 -12.33
C ALA A 269 -0.02 11.90 -12.36
N PRO A 270 1.21 12.43 -12.53
CA PRO A 270 1.46 13.88 -12.44
C PRO A 270 0.69 14.75 -13.44
N ASP A 271 0.26 14.20 -14.57
CA ASP A 271 -0.55 14.83 -15.62
C ASP A 271 -2.02 15.00 -15.24
N LYS A 272 -2.50 14.27 -14.22
CA LYS A 272 -3.80 14.48 -13.58
C LYS A 272 -3.79 15.59 -12.53
N ILE A 273 -2.67 16.29 -12.32
CA ILE A 273 -2.54 17.32 -11.27
C ILE A 273 -2.00 18.64 -11.83
N ASN A 274 -2.84 19.66 -11.78
CA ASN A 274 -2.45 21.04 -12.01
C ASN A 274 -2.06 21.69 -10.67
N SER A 275 -0.86 22.26 -10.59
CA SER A 275 -0.37 23.00 -9.42
C SER A 275 -0.07 24.43 -9.85
N ASN A 276 -0.61 25.41 -9.15
CA ASN A 276 -0.39 26.83 -9.44
C ASN A 276 -0.38 27.67 -8.16
N SER A 277 0.09 28.92 -8.25
CA SER A 277 0.01 29.89 -7.17
C SER A 277 -0.66 31.19 -7.60
N LYS A 278 -1.48 31.72 -6.69
CA LYS A 278 -2.01 33.09 -6.77
C LYS A 278 -1.25 34.08 -5.88
N GLY A 279 -0.26 33.61 -5.13
CA GLY A 279 0.45 34.42 -4.13
C GLY A 279 -0.53 35.14 -3.21
N PRO A 280 -0.42 36.47 -3.04
CA PRO A 280 -1.29 37.25 -2.15
C PRO A 280 -2.63 37.66 -2.79
N ALA A 281 -2.90 37.25 -4.03
CA ALA A 281 -4.17 37.55 -4.69
C ALA A 281 -5.32 36.71 -4.09
N ASP A 282 -6.55 37.21 -4.22
CA ASP A 282 -7.77 36.57 -3.73
C ASP A 282 -7.71 36.16 -2.24
N PRO A 283 -7.49 37.12 -1.32
CA PRO A 283 -7.44 36.84 0.11
C PRO A 283 -8.80 36.33 0.60
N LEU A 284 -8.77 35.28 1.43
CA LEU A 284 -9.97 34.73 2.07
C LEU A 284 -10.47 35.65 3.19
N GLN A 285 -9.54 36.30 3.88
CA GLN A 285 -9.83 37.27 4.94
C GLN A 285 -8.94 38.50 4.82
N SER A 286 -9.29 39.58 5.50
CA SER A 286 -8.46 40.79 5.53
C SER A 286 -7.04 40.48 6.02
N ASN A 287 -6.03 41.03 5.35
CA ASN A 287 -4.63 40.93 5.78
C ASN A 287 -4.27 41.91 6.92
N THR A 288 -5.24 42.67 7.44
CA THR A 288 -5.01 43.64 8.53
C THR A 288 -4.85 42.98 9.90
N SER A 289 -5.32 41.74 10.09
CA SER A 289 -5.19 41.00 11.34
C SER A 289 -4.30 39.75 11.16
N LYS A 290 -3.67 39.31 12.24
CA LYS A 290 -2.83 38.09 12.23
C LYS A 290 -3.64 36.84 11.91
N GLU A 291 -4.88 36.79 12.40
CA GLU A 291 -5.84 35.72 12.17
C GLU A 291 -6.21 35.65 10.68
N GLY A 292 -6.48 36.79 10.05
CA GLY A 292 -6.80 36.86 8.63
C GLY A 292 -5.61 36.47 7.74
N GLN A 293 -4.40 36.91 8.09
CA GLN A 293 -3.18 36.47 7.42
C GLN A 293 -2.98 34.96 7.53
N ALA A 294 -3.26 34.36 8.70
CA ALA A 294 -3.19 32.91 8.88
C ALA A 294 -4.18 32.15 8.00
N LYS A 295 -5.39 32.68 7.81
CA LYS A 295 -6.36 32.10 6.88
C LYS A 295 -5.97 32.29 5.41
N ASN A 296 -5.19 33.31 5.09
CA ASN A 296 -4.72 33.54 3.72
C ASN A 296 -3.57 32.62 3.32
N ARG A 297 -2.71 32.21 4.26
CA ARG A 297 -1.65 31.20 4.04
C ARG A 297 -2.24 29.79 3.92
N ARG A 298 -2.76 29.47 2.74
CA ARG A 298 -3.46 28.21 2.48
C ARG A 298 -3.14 27.62 1.11
N THR A 299 -3.30 26.32 0.98
CA THR A 299 -3.41 25.64 -0.32
C THR A 299 -4.80 25.02 -0.41
N VAL A 300 -5.51 25.28 -1.50
CA VAL A 300 -6.85 24.74 -1.77
C VAL A 300 -6.73 23.71 -2.87
N ILE A 301 -7.35 22.54 -2.67
CA ILE A 301 -7.39 21.45 -3.63
C ILE A 301 -8.82 21.16 -4.01
N THR A 302 -9.08 21.14 -5.31
CA THR A 302 -10.39 20.87 -5.93
C THR A 302 -10.26 19.87 -7.06
N ILE A 303 -11.39 19.30 -7.47
CA ILE A 303 -11.48 18.41 -8.63
C ILE A 303 -12.06 19.18 -9.82
N HIS A 304 -11.35 19.16 -10.95
CA HIS A 304 -11.81 19.74 -12.22
C HIS A 304 -12.79 18.83 -12.95
#